data_AF-A0A2N6MGE4-F1
#
_entry.id   AF-A0A2N6MGE4-F1
#
_cell.length_a   1.000
_cell.length_b   1.000
_cell.length_c   1.000
_cell.angle_alpha   90.00
_cell.angle_beta   90.00
_cell.angle_gamma   90.00
#
_symmetry.space_group_name_H-M   'P 1'
#
loop_
_entity.id
_entity.type
_entity.pdbx_description
1 polymer ?
#
loop_
_entity_poly.entity_id
_entity_poly.type
_entity_poly.pdbx_seq_one_letter_code
_entity_poly.pdbx_strand_id
1 'polypeptide(L)'
;MQTIFDKEHDHYQIVDLGWDKHRRIYNCVMHLDIKDGKIWIQRNQTDKLLADELVAMGVPKKDIVLGLQPVYAREYTGYGVA
;
A
#
# COMPACT_ATOMS: atom_id res chain seq x y z
N MET A 1 11.23 12.77 3.17
CA MET A 1 10.41 11.56 3.35
C MET A 1 10.51 11.07 4.79
N GLN A 2 9.43 10.50 5.30
CA GLN A 2 9.31 9.92 6.63
C GLN A 2 8.80 8.48 6.48
N THR A 3 9.30 7.57 7.31
CA THR A 3 8.78 6.22 7.47
C THR A 3 7.95 6.16 8.75
N ILE A 4 6.70 5.73 8.65
CA ILE A 4 5.82 5.55 9.79
C ILE A 4 5.45 4.08 9.80
N PHE A 5 6.12 3.31 10.66
CA PHE A 5 5.92 1.88 10.80
C PHE A 5 5.37 1.58 12.18
N ASP A 6 4.10 1.21 12.22
CA ASP A 6 3.43 0.67 13.38
C ASP A 6 3.43 -0.85 13.25
N LYS A 7 4.36 -1.51 13.95
CA LYS A 7 4.50 -2.96 13.93
C LYS A 7 3.51 -3.67 14.86
N GLU A 8 2.89 -2.94 15.79
CA GLU A 8 1.91 -3.50 16.72
C GLU A 8 0.55 -3.63 16.03
N HIS A 9 0.20 -2.65 15.21
CA HIS A 9 -1.07 -2.60 14.47
C HIS A 9 -0.92 -2.93 12.98
N ASP A 10 0.29 -3.27 12.54
CA ASP A 10 0.60 -3.66 11.16
C ASP A 10 0.25 -2.60 10.10
N HIS A 11 0.62 -1.34 10.38
CA HIS A 11 0.46 -0.21 9.46
C HIS A 11 1.81 0.36 9.02
N TYR A 12 2.04 0.42 7.71
CA TYR A 12 3.34 0.79 7.15
C TYR A 12 3.16 1.88 6.09
N GLN A 13 3.65 3.09 6.38
CA GLN A 13 3.50 4.25 5.51
C GLN A 13 4.84 4.90 5.19
N ILE A 14 4.90 5.46 3.98
CA ILE A 14 5.94 6.37 3.54
C ILE A 14 5.27 7.71 3.22
N VAL A 15 5.61 8.74 4.00
CA VAL A 15 5.00 10.06 3.90
C VAL A 15 6.02 11.08 3.42
N ASP A 16 5.65 11.85 2.41
CA ASP A 16 6.34 13.07 2.07
C ASP A 16 5.77 14.25 2.85
N LEU A 17 6.63 14.92 3.60
CA LEU A 17 6.28 15.92 4.58
C LEU A 17 7.32 17.04 4.53
N GLY A 18 6.92 18.23 4.15
CA GLY A 18 7.87 19.32 3.95
C GLY A 18 7.24 20.56 3.35
N TRP A 19 8.06 21.34 2.67
CA TRP A 19 7.66 22.54 1.94
C TRP A 19 8.40 22.58 0.61
N ASP A 20 7.71 23.01 -0.43
CA ASP A 20 8.30 23.46 -1.68
C ASP A 20 8.00 24.95 -1.83
N LYS A 21 8.99 25.78 -1.46
CA LYS A 21 8.83 27.24 -1.31
C LYS A 21 7.65 27.56 -0.38
N HIS A 22 6.57 28.10 -0.94
CA HIS A 22 5.37 28.51 -0.21
C HIS A 22 4.28 27.42 -0.19
N ARG A 23 4.52 26.26 -0.81
CA ARG A 23 3.57 25.14 -0.88
C ARG A 23 3.88 24.11 0.20
N ARG A 24 2.90 23.81 1.06
CA ARG A 24 2.99 22.71 2.02
C ARG A 24 2.99 21.38 1.27
N ILE A 25 3.92 20.51 1.61
CA ILE A 25 3.92 19.11 1.18
C ILE A 25 3.43 18.26 2.35
N TYR A 26 2.33 17.55 2.13
CA TYR A 26 1.80 16.52 3.03
C TYR A 26 1.10 15.44 2.21
N ASN A 27 1.81 14.34 1.94
CA ASN A 27 1.32 13.31 1.03
C ASN A 27 1.83 11.92 1.46
N CYS A 28 0.92 10.98 1.75
CA CYS A 28 1.28 9.57 1.94
C CYS A 28 1.61 8.87 0.60
N VAL A 29 2.88 8.78 0.23
CA VAL A 29 3.30 8.22 -1.06
C VAL A 29 2.91 6.74 -1.19
N MET A 30 3.09 5.96 -0.13
CA MET A 30 2.70 4.55 -0.07
C MET A 30 2.14 4.19 1.29
N HIS A 31 1.14 3.32 1.32
CA HIS A 31 0.53 2.78 2.54
C HIS A 31 0.19 1.31 2.32
N LEU A 32 0.80 0.45 3.14
CA LEU A 32 0.52 -0.98 3.23
C LEU A 32 0.01 -1.32 4.64
N ASP A 33 -0.96 -2.24 4.73
CA ASP A 33 -1.30 -2.90 5.99
C ASP A 33 -0.99 -4.39 5.92
N ILE A 34 -0.84 -5.05 7.06
CA ILE A 34 -1.01 -6.51 7.17
C ILE A 34 -2.30 -6.78 7.95
N LYS A 35 -3.25 -7.49 7.33
CA LYS A 35 -4.54 -7.86 7.96
C LYS A 35 -4.83 -9.32 7.67
N ASP A 36 -5.11 -10.09 8.72
CA ASP A 36 -5.37 -11.53 8.62
C ASP A 36 -4.28 -12.29 7.83
N GLY A 37 -3.02 -11.87 8.02
CA GLY A 37 -1.85 -12.45 7.34
C GLY A 37 -1.67 -12.04 5.87
N LYS A 38 -2.49 -11.11 5.36
CA LYS A 38 -2.44 -10.62 3.97
C LYS A 38 -1.92 -9.20 3.89
N ILE A 39 -1.24 -8.88 2.81
CA ILE A 39 -0.71 -7.54 2.54
C ILE A 39 -1.76 -6.72 1.80
N TRP A 40 -2.21 -5.63 2.40
CA TRP A 40 -3.18 -4.72 1.81
C TRP A 40 -2.50 -3.48 1.26
N ILE A 41 -2.60 -3.24 -0.05
CA ILE A 41 -2.11 -2.01 -0.66
C ILE A 41 -3.21 -0.95 -0.56
N GLN A 42 -3.08 -0.01 0.39
CA GLN A 42 -4.05 1.05 0.61
C GLN A 42 -3.79 2.29 -0.24
N ARG A 43 -2.51 2.57 -0.51
CA ARG A 43 -2.10 3.69 -1.35
C ARG A 43 -0.80 3.41 -2.08
N ASN A 44 -0.75 3.82 -3.34
CA ASN A 44 0.47 3.85 -4.15
C ASN A 44 0.42 5.07 -5.09
N GLN A 45 1.31 6.03 -4.87
CA GLN A 45 1.45 7.25 -5.68
C GLN A 45 2.75 7.22 -6.51
N THR A 46 3.23 6.02 -6.83
CA THR A 46 4.39 5.79 -7.69
C THR A 46 3.95 5.12 -8.99
N ASP A 47 4.86 5.04 -9.95
CA ASP A 47 4.71 4.25 -11.18
C ASP A 47 4.99 2.76 -10.97
N LYS A 48 5.36 2.34 -9.75
CA LYS A 48 5.64 0.94 -9.42
C LYS A 48 4.36 0.13 -9.31
N LEU A 49 4.41 -1.09 -9.84
CA LEU A 49 3.36 -2.08 -9.65
C LEU A 49 3.64 -2.89 -8.37
N LEU A 50 3.33 -2.30 -7.20
CA LEU A 50 3.67 -2.90 -5.89
C LEU A 50 3.18 -4.34 -5.73
N ALA A 51 2.01 -4.67 -6.27
CA ALA A 51 1.49 -6.03 -6.23
C ALA A 51 2.38 -7.01 -7.01
N ASP A 52 2.89 -6.62 -8.18
CA ASP A 52 3.80 -7.44 -8.97
C ASP A 52 5.18 -7.54 -8.31
N GLU A 53 5.67 -6.46 -7.68
CA GLU A 53 6.92 -6.49 -6.91
C GLU A 53 6.83 -7.46 -5.72
N LEU A 54 5.71 -7.45 -4.98
CA LEU A 54 5.46 -8.41 -3.89
C LEU A 54 5.39 -9.86 -4.39
N VAL A 55 4.77 -10.10 -5.55
CA VAL A 55 4.76 -11.42 -6.19
C VAL A 55 6.18 -11.86 -6.56
N ALA A 56 6.98 -10.96 -7.13
CA ALA A 56 8.38 -11.24 -7.45
C ALA A 56 9.23 -11.56 -6.21
N MET A 57 8.85 -11.03 -5.04
CA MET A 57 9.44 -11.36 -3.74
C MET A 57 8.92 -12.69 -3.15
N GLY A 58 7.98 -13.36 -3.82
CA GLY A 58 7.46 -14.67 -3.42
C GLY A 58 6.12 -14.64 -2.67
N VAL A 59 5.46 -13.48 -2.55
CA VAL A 59 4.13 -13.40 -1.92
C VAL A 59 3.07 -13.94 -2.89
N PRO A 60 2.24 -14.93 -2.50
CA PRO A 60 1.17 -15.43 -3.35
C PRO A 60 0.16 -14.33 -3.69
N LYS A 61 -0.31 -14.27 -4.95
CA LYS A 61 -1.31 -13.26 -5.39
C LYS A 61 -2.56 -13.20 -4.51
N LYS A 62 -3.02 -14.35 -4.00
CA LYS A 62 -4.18 -14.48 -3.11
C LYS A 62 -4.00 -13.83 -1.72
N ASP A 63 -2.76 -13.59 -1.32
CA ASP A 63 -2.37 -13.01 -0.03
C ASP A 63 -2.01 -11.52 -0.16
N ILE A 64 -2.19 -10.94 -1.35
CA ILE A 64 -2.11 -9.50 -1.62
C ILE A 64 -3.52 -9.01 -1.89
N VAL A 65 -3.96 -7.95 -1.24
CA VAL A 65 -5.27 -7.34 -1.43
C VAL A 65 -5.08 -5.91 -1.95
N LEU A 66 -5.73 -5.57 -3.06
CA LEU A 66 -5.73 -4.21 -3.59
C LEU A 66 -6.76 -3.35 -2.82
N GLY A 67 -6.39 -2.94 -1.60
CA GLY A 67 -7.23 -2.12 -0.71
C GLY A 67 -7.68 -0.80 -1.34
N LEU A 68 -6.83 -0.22 -2.20
CA LEU A 68 -7.13 0.98 -3.00
C LEU A 68 -8.27 0.82 -4.02
N GLN A 69 -8.68 -0.42 -4.32
CA GLN A 69 -9.83 -0.72 -5.16
C GLN A 69 -11.10 -0.89 -4.31
N PRO A 70 -12.27 -0.45 -4.80
CA PRO A 70 -13.54 -0.67 -4.11
C PRO A 70 -13.81 -2.17 -4.00
N VAL A 71 -14.52 -2.57 -2.93
CA VAL A 71 -14.72 -3.99 -2.55
C VAL A 71 -15.21 -4.84 -3.73
N TYR A 72 -16.23 -4.36 -4.45
CA TYR A 72 -16.83 -5.10 -5.57
C TYR A 72 -15.87 -5.31 -6.75
N ALA A 73 -14.84 -4.47 -6.90
CA ALA A 73 -13.89 -4.59 -8.01
C ALA A 73 -12.81 -5.63 -7.74
N ARG A 74 -12.55 -5.97 -6.46
CA ARG A 74 -11.43 -6.81 -6.05
C ARG A 74 -11.49 -8.21 -6.63
N GLU A 75 -12.69 -8.78 -6.77
CA GLU A 75 -12.92 -10.10 -7.37
C GLU A 75 -12.39 -10.20 -8.81
N TYR A 76 -12.31 -9.08 -9.53
CA TYR A 76 -11.87 -9.01 -10.92
C TYR A 76 -10.39 -8.63 -11.07
N THR A 77 -9.67 -8.41 -9.97
CA THR A 77 -8.27 -7.95 -10.01
C THR A 77 -7.26 -9.08 -10.21
N GLY A 78 -7.65 -10.34 -9.96
CA GLY A 78 -6.73 -11.48 -9.94
C GLY A 78 -5.85 -11.57 -8.68
N TYR A 79 -6.14 -10.76 -7.66
CA TYR A 79 -5.52 -10.75 -6.34
C TYR A 79 -6.54 -11.18 -5.26
N GLY A 80 -6.14 -11.15 -3.98
CA GLY A 80 -7.04 -11.40 -2.85
C GLY A 80 -8.16 -10.34 -2.72
N VAL A 81 -9.26 -10.74 -2.07
CA VAL A 81 -10.48 -9.92 -1.93
C VAL A 81 -10.67 -9.33 -0.52
N ALA A 82 -10.16 -10.04 0.49
CA ALA A 82 -10.07 -9.68 1.90
C ALA A 82 -8.96 -10.50 2.54
#